data_AF-A0A7J8MQ09-F1
#
_entry.id   AF-A0A7J8MQ09-F1
#
_cell.length_a   1.000
_cell.length_b   1.000
_cell.length_c   1.000
_cell.angle_alpha   90.00
_cell.angle_beta   90.00
_cell.angle_gamma   90.00
#
_symmetry.space_group_name_H-M   'P 1'
#
loop_
_entity.id
_entity.type
_entity.pdbx_description
1 polymer ?
#
loop_
_entity_poly.entity_id
_entity_poly.type
_entity_poly.pdbx_seq_one_letter_code
_entity_poly.pdbx_strand_id
1 'polypeptide(L)'
;MLFKDGFLYKTVSMKSISAQNIKLTLDELKKFWSPSNNEEGEIVGLSTLFANRENTHFMKGDAVIVVKGDLKNLKGWVEKVEEVNVHIRLDMKCLPKTLAVNEKELCKNFEPANHVKVVSGTKEGATGMVVKVEQHVLIILLVLCN
;
A
#
# COMPACT_ATOMS: atom_id res chain seq x y z
N MET A 1 10.27 5.51 -37.08
CA MET A 1 9.87 4.48 -36.10
C MET A 1 11.17 3.94 -35.52
N LEU A 2 11.31 3.93 -34.20
CA LEU A 2 12.54 3.62 -33.48
C LEU A 2 12.23 2.72 -32.29
N PHE A 3 13.09 1.75 -31.99
CA PHE A 3 13.03 0.98 -30.75
C PHE A 3 14.16 1.42 -29.82
N LYS A 4 13.84 1.75 -28.58
CA LYS A 4 14.81 2.14 -27.53
C LYS A 4 14.35 1.56 -26.19
N ASP A 5 15.26 0.93 -25.46
CA ASP A 5 15.03 0.35 -24.13
C ASP A 5 13.82 -0.63 -24.06
N GLY A 6 13.55 -1.35 -25.17
CA GLY A 6 12.41 -2.27 -25.27
C GLY A 6 11.06 -1.59 -25.57
N PHE A 7 11.07 -0.28 -25.81
CA PHE A 7 9.88 0.52 -26.15
C PHE A 7 9.89 0.97 -27.61
N LEU A 8 8.69 1.09 -28.17
CA LEU A 8 8.47 1.60 -29.52
C LEU A 8 8.20 3.12 -29.49
N TYR A 9 9.07 3.87 -30.17
CA TYR A 9 8.91 5.30 -30.43
C TYR A 9 8.46 5.50 -31.88
N LYS A 10 7.21 5.95 -32.06
CA LYS A 10 6.59 6.14 -33.37
C LYS A 10 5.79 7.42 -33.38
N THR A 11 6.12 8.31 -34.33
CA THR A 11 5.27 9.46 -34.63
C THR A 11 3.94 8.98 -35.20
N VAL A 12 2.85 9.44 -34.60
CA VAL A 12 1.48 9.16 -35.04
C VAL A 12 0.70 10.49 -35.12
N SER A 13 -0.42 10.50 -35.84
CA SER A 13 -1.26 11.68 -35.94
C SER A 13 -2.01 11.93 -34.63
N MET A 14 -2.16 13.19 -34.23
CA MET A 14 -2.98 13.54 -33.05
C MET A 14 -4.43 13.07 -33.19
N LYS A 15 -4.95 12.99 -34.43
CA LYS A 15 -6.30 12.48 -34.71
C LYS A 15 -6.45 10.98 -34.44
N SER A 16 -5.35 10.24 -34.36
CA SER A 16 -5.35 8.79 -34.10
C SER A 16 -5.13 8.42 -32.64
N ILE A 17 -5.04 9.40 -31.73
CA ILE A 17 -4.83 9.18 -30.30
C ILE A 17 -6.09 9.64 -29.55
N SER A 18 -6.56 8.84 -28.60
CA SER A 18 -7.54 9.29 -27.60
C SER A 18 -6.80 9.89 -26.42
N ALA A 19 -7.00 11.17 -26.14
CA ALA A 19 -6.35 11.90 -25.04
C ALA A 19 -7.30 12.21 -23.86
N GLN A 20 -8.58 11.86 -23.98
CA GLN A 20 -9.60 12.23 -22.99
C GLN A 20 -9.98 11.04 -22.10
N ASN A 21 -10.17 11.30 -20.81
CA ASN A 21 -10.65 10.33 -19.81
C ASN A 21 -9.85 9.02 -19.75
N ILE A 22 -8.53 9.09 -19.99
CA ILE A 22 -7.65 7.93 -19.85
C ILE A 22 -7.49 7.62 -18.36
N LYS A 23 -7.90 6.42 -17.95
CA LYS A 23 -7.62 5.90 -16.62
C LYS A 23 -6.34 5.09 -16.68
N LEU A 24 -5.27 5.60 -16.07
CA LEU A 24 -4.00 4.89 -15.98
C LEU A 24 -4.15 3.67 -15.08
N THR A 25 -3.67 2.53 -15.57
CA THR A 25 -3.55 1.32 -14.75
C THR A 25 -2.22 1.32 -13.99
N LEU A 26 -2.15 0.55 -12.90
CA LEU A 26 -0.92 0.41 -12.11
C LEU A 26 0.25 -0.17 -12.93
N ASP A 27 -0.04 -1.06 -13.85
CA ASP A 27 0.97 -1.70 -14.69
C ASP A 27 1.53 -0.72 -15.72
N GLU A 28 0.67 0.11 -16.34
CA GLU A 28 1.11 1.21 -17.21
C GLU A 28 1.95 2.23 -16.44
N LEU A 29 1.53 2.59 -15.22
CA LEU A 29 2.28 3.50 -14.37
C LEU A 29 3.70 2.97 -14.11
N LYS A 30 3.84 1.73 -13.63
CA LYS A 30 5.16 1.13 -13.39
C LYS A 30 6.02 1.08 -14.65
N LYS A 31 5.41 0.74 -15.78
CA LYS A 31 6.09 0.53 -17.06
C LYS A 31 6.56 1.83 -17.70
N PHE A 32 5.82 2.93 -17.53
CA PHE A 32 6.10 4.21 -18.20
C PHE A 32 6.54 5.35 -17.27
N TRP A 33 6.47 5.20 -15.94
CA TRP A 33 6.93 6.21 -14.96
C TRP A 33 8.31 5.92 -14.36
N SER A 34 9.02 4.88 -14.78
CA SER A 34 10.40 4.71 -14.31
C SER A 34 11.26 5.86 -14.86
N PRO A 35 12.07 6.55 -14.03
CA PRO A 35 12.99 7.55 -14.53
C PRO A 35 13.96 6.79 -15.42
N SER A 36 13.85 6.98 -16.73
CA SER A 36 14.96 6.66 -17.62
C SER A 36 16.15 7.40 -17.04
N ASN A 37 17.14 6.64 -16.56
CA ASN A 37 18.39 7.15 -16.01
C ASN A 37 18.82 8.36 -16.83
N ASN A 38 18.74 9.54 -16.21
CA ASN A 38 19.53 10.73 -16.48
C ASN A 38 18.96 11.89 -15.62
N GLU A 39 19.79 12.31 -14.66
CA GLU A 39 19.98 13.68 -14.13
C GLU A 39 18.81 14.32 -13.36
N GLU A 40 19.10 14.62 -12.08
CA GLU A 40 18.38 15.50 -11.14
C GLU A 40 16.84 15.61 -11.27
N GLY A 41 16.10 14.85 -10.47
CA GLY A 41 14.64 15.02 -10.43
C GLY A 41 13.89 14.18 -9.41
N GLU A 42 13.92 14.64 -8.16
CA GLU A 42 12.87 14.49 -7.14
C GLU A 42 12.35 13.07 -6.78
N ILE A 43 12.75 12.68 -5.57
CA ILE A 43 12.37 11.57 -4.70
C ILE A 43 10.86 11.51 -4.33
N VAL A 44 9.99 12.13 -5.13
CA VAL A 44 8.55 12.34 -4.83
C VAL A 44 7.71 11.08 -5.07
N GLY A 45 8.24 10.09 -5.81
CA GLY A 45 7.50 8.90 -6.25
C GLY A 45 7.25 7.81 -5.21
N LEU A 46 7.98 7.77 -4.09
CA LEU A 46 7.68 6.79 -3.04
C LEU A 46 6.45 7.20 -2.22
N SER A 47 6.24 8.51 -2.02
CA SER A 47 5.09 9.04 -1.29
C SER A 47 3.74 8.75 -1.98
N THR A 48 3.72 8.68 -3.31
CA THR A 48 2.52 8.33 -4.10
C THR A 48 2.21 6.84 -4.15
N LEU A 49 3.22 5.96 -4.03
CA LEU A 49 3.00 4.52 -3.86
C LEU A 49 2.30 4.19 -2.53
N PHE A 50 2.53 4.99 -1.49
CA PHE A 50 1.78 4.91 -0.22
C PHE A 50 0.43 5.65 -0.28
N ALA A 51 0.25 6.62 -1.18
CA ALA A 51 -0.99 7.37 -1.33
C ALA A 51 -2.09 6.57 -2.04
N ASN A 52 -1.74 5.58 -2.85
CA ASN A 52 -2.71 4.73 -3.56
C ASN A 52 -3.20 3.52 -2.74
N ARG A 53 -3.23 3.63 -1.41
CA ARG A 53 -4.07 2.74 -0.58
C ARG A 53 -5.53 3.14 -0.72
N GLU A 54 -6.05 3.18 -1.94
CA GLU A 54 -7.49 3.00 -2.08
C GLU A 54 -7.77 1.54 -1.71
N ASN A 55 -8.37 1.37 -0.54
CA ASN A 55 -8.98 0.14 -0.02
C ASN A 55 -8.10 -0.81 0.81
N THR A 56 -7.22 -0.32 1.69
CA THR A 56 -6.99 -1.10 2.92
C THR A 56 -8.11 -0.80 3.90
N HIS A 57 -9.27 -1.45 3.73
CA HIS A 57 -10.33 -1.38 4.72
C HIS A 57 -9.81 -2.02 6.01
N PHE A 58 -9.52 -1.19 7.00
CA PHE A 58 -9.39 -1.66 8.37
C PHE A 58 -10.71 -2.32 8.77
N MET A 59 -10.62 -3.40 9.52
CA MET A 59 -11.76 -4.11 10.08
C MET A 59 -11.60 -4.17 11.60
N LYS A 60 -12.73 -4.20 12.30
CA LYS A 60 -12.71 -4.40 13.75
C LYS A 60 -11.91 -5.66 14.11
N GLY A 61 -10.96 -5.51 15.03
CA GLY A 61 -10.05 -6.57 15.46
C GLY A 61 -8.70 -6.58 14.75
N ASP A 62 -8.51 -5.82 13.67
CA ASP A 62 -7.20 -5.69 13.03
C ASP A 62 -6.17 -5.13 14.01
N ALA A 63 -5.00 -5.76 14.09
CA ALA A 63 -3.84 -5.19 14.77
C ALA A 63 -3.25 -4.07 13.91
N VAL A 64 -2.99 -2.92 14.51
CA VAL A 64 -2.52 -1.71 13.81
C VAL A 64 -1.41 -1.01 14.57
N ILE A 65 -0.62 -0.23 13.83
CA ILE A 65 0.45 0.62 14.34
C ILE A 65 0.35 2.01 13.70
N VAL A 66 0.56 3.04 14.51
CA VAL A 66 0.64 4.42 14.05
C VAL A 66 2.02 4.67 13.42
N VAL A 67 2.06 5.07 12.16
CA VAL A 67 3.31 5.25 11.39
C VAL A 67 3.71 6.72 11.20
N LYS A 68 2.82 7.66 11.47
CA LYS A 68 3.02 9.12 11.30
C LYS A 68 2.42 9.90 12.48
N GLY A 69 2.82 11.16 12.63
CA GLY A 69 2.34 12.05 13.70
C GLY A 69 3.01 11.83 15.06
N ASP A 70 2.54 12.54 16.07
CA ASP A 70 3.11 12.56 17.42
C ASP A 70 2.94 11.24 18.18
N LEU A 71 1.96 10.44 17.76
CA LEU A 71 1.60 9.17 18.37
C LEU A 71 2.25 7.96 17.66
N LYS A 72 3.32 8.20 16.89
CA LYS A 72 4.04 7.17 16.13
C LYS A 72 4.52 6.02 17.03
N ASN A 73 4.49 4.80 16.49
CA ASN A 73 4.85 3.53 17.13
C ASN A 73 3.86 3.02 18.19
N LEU A 74 2.76 3.73 18.44
CA LEU A 74 1.68 3.17 19.25
C LEU A 74 1.01 2.02 18.50
N LYS A 75 0.86 0.88 19.18
CA LYS A 75 0.17 -0.31 18.69
C LYS A 75 -1.18 -0.47 19.38
N GLY A 76 -2.11 -1.10 18.68
CA GLY A 76 -3.42 -1.41 19.23
C GLY A 76 -4.25 -2.26 18.28
N TRP A 77 -5.54 -2.35 18.59
CA TRP A 77 -6.53 -3.07 17.79
C TRP A 77 -7.65 -2.15 17.36
N VAL A 78 -8.10 -2.29 16.12
CA VAL A 78 -9.23 -1.52 15.60
C VAL A 78 -10.51 -1.89 16.35
N GLU A 79 -11.17 -0.90 16.93
CA GLU A 79 -12.44 -1.06 17.64
C GLU A 79 -13.63 -0.62 16.78
N LYS A 80 -13.47 0.49 16.05
CA LYS A 80 -14.47 1.04 15.14
C LYS A 80 -13.78 1.73 13.95
N VAL A 81 -14.40 1.65 12.78
CA VAL A 81 -13.93 2.31 11.55
C VAL A 81 -14.99 3.30 11.11
N GLU A 82 -14.59 4.53 10.84
CA GLU A 82 -15.38 5.59 10.22
C GLU A 82 -14.76 5.96 8.87
N GLU A 83 -15.37 6.87 8.09
CA GLU A 83 -14.91 7.16 6.72
C GLU A 83 -13.47 7.69 6.64
N VAL A 84 -13.04 8.49 7.63
CA VAL A 84 -11.74 9.18 7.61
C VAL A 84 -10.86 8.78 8.80
N ASN A 85 -11.49 8.37 9.90
CA ASN A 85 -10.83 8.07 11.16
C ASN A 85 -11.10 6.63 11.60
N VAL A 86 -10.10 6.02 12.21
CA VAL A 86 -10.17 4.70 12.80
C VAL A 86 -9.96 4.82 14.29
N HIS A 87 -10.89 4.26 15.06
CA HIS A 87 -10.83 4.22 16.51
C HIS A 87 -10.08 2.96 16.93
N ILE A 88 -8.91 3.14 17.53
CA ILE A 88 -8.03 2.06 17.96
C ILE A 88 -8.03 1.95 19.48
N ARG A 89 -8.10 0.72 19.98
CA ARG A 89 -7.86 0.40 21.39
C ARG A 89 -6.37 0.16 21.59
N LEU A 90 -5.75 0.98 22.41
CA LEU A 90 -4.33 0.85 22.74
C LEU A 90 -4.09 -0.30 23.72
N ASP A 91 -2.93 -0.94 23.61
CA ASP A 91 -2.50 -2.02 24.53
C ASP A 91 -1.95 -1.50 25.87
N MET A 92 -2.04 -0.19 26.13
CA MET A 92 -1.50 0.43 27.34
C MET A 92 -2.59 0.83 28.32
N LYS A 93 -2.41 0.46 29.60
CA LYS A 93 -3.38 0.73 30.69
C LYS A 93 -3.48 2.22 31.08
N CYS A 94 -2.55 3.07 30.64
CA CYS A 94 -2.40 4.46 31.12
C CYS A 94 -2.96 5.53 30.17
N LEU A 95 -3.59 5.14 29.06
CA LEU A 95 -4.15 6.05 28.05
C LEU A 95 -5.67 5.84 27.93
N PRO A 96 -6.40 6.80 27.32
CA PRO A 96 -7.80 6.60 26.99
C PRO A 96 -8.01 5.25 26.29
N LYS A 97 -9.09 4.55 26.66
CA LYS A 97 -9.37 3.19 26.19
C LYS A 97 -9.43 3.10 24.66
N THR A 98 -9.75 4.20 23.99
CA THR A 98 -9.91 4.28 22.55
C THR A 98 -9.34 5.63 22.06
N LEU A 99 -8.56 5.58 20.98
CA LEU A 99 -7.93 6.73 20.32
C LEU A 99 -8.40 6.80 18.87
N ALA A 100 -8.89 7.97 18.45
CA ALA A 100 -9.20 8.22 17.04
C ALA A 100 -7.93 8.65 16.30
N VAL A 101 -7.58 7.91 15.24
CA VAL A 101 -6.41 8.20 14.39
C VAL A 101 -6.87 8.27 12.94
N ASN A 102 -6.30 9.18 12.16
CA ASN A 102 -6.59 9.24 10.74
C ASN A 102 -6.13 7.96 10.05
N GLU A 103 -6.93 7.42 9.12
CA GLU A 103 -6.58 6.18 8.42
C GLU A 103 -5.22 6.25 7.70
N LYS A 104 -4.81 7.45 7.24
CA LYS A 104 -3.55 7.69 6.51
C LYS A 104 -2.32 7.63 7.42
N GLU A 105 -2.52 7.69 8.72
CA GLU A 105 -1.47 7.59 9.74
C GLU A 105 -1.34 6.18 10.31
N LEU A 106 -2.19 5.23 9.85
CA LEU A 106 -2.21 3.85 10.32
C LEU A 106 -1.68 2.85 9.28
N CYS A 107 -1.10 1.78 9.80
CA CYS A 107 -0.78 0.57 9.06
C CYS A 107 -1.27 -0.65 9.84
N LYS A 108 -1.66 -1.72 9.14
CA LYS A 108 -1.81 -3.02 9.79
C LYS A 108 -0.46 -3.48 10.36
N ASN A 109 -0.46 -3.93 11.60
CA ASN A 109 0.69 -4.46 12.29
C ASN A 109 0.69 -5.98 12.17
N PHE A 110 1.79 -6.54 11.70
CA PHE A 110 1.96 -7.99 11.55
C PHE A 110 3.20 -8.44 12.28
N GLU A 111 3.14 -9.63 12.84
CA GLU A 111 4.26 -10.28 13.53
C GLU A 111 4.51 -11.66 12.91
N PRO A 112 5.73 -12.21 13.03
CA PRO A 112 5.99 -13.59 12.63
C PRO A 112 4.98 -14.56 13.25
N ALA A 113 4.67 -15.63 12.52
CA ALA A 113 3.62 -16.61 12.81
C ALA A 113 2.17 -16.10 12.68
N ASN A 114 1.93 -14.84 12.29
CA ASN A 114 0.58 -14.40 11.93
C ASN A 114 0.10 -15.09 10.65
N HIS A 115 -1.16 -15.53 10.64
CA HIS A 115 -1.83 -16.02 9.44
C HIS A 115 -2.46 -14.85 8.70
N VAL A 116 -2.15 -14.73 7.40
CA VAL A 116 -2.55 -13.59 6.59
C VAL A 116 -3.14 -14.06 5.27
N LYS A 117 -4.02 -13.23 4.72
CA LYS A 117 -4.57 -13.35 3.37
C LYS A 117 -4.17 -12.13 2.56
N VAL A 118 -3.69 -12.35 1.35
CA VAL A 118 -3.39 -11.26 0.41
C VAL A 118 -4.71 -10.71 -0.13
N VAL A 119 -4.95 -9.42 0.10
CA VAL A 119 -6.21 -8.75 -0.27
C VAL A 119 -6.18 -8.17 -1.69
N SER A 120 -5.00 -7.86 -2.22
CA SER A 120 -4.85 -7.30 -3.57
C SER A 120 -3.47 -7.62 -4.19
N GLY A 121 -3.40 -7.57 -5.52
CA GLY A 121 -2.16 -7.77 -6.30
C GLY A 121 -2.04 -9.16 -6.93
N THR A 122 -0.87 -9.51 -7.45
CA THR A 122 -0.66 -10.73 -8.27
C THR A 122 -0.95 -12.05 -7.53
N LYS A 123 -0.91 -12.04 -6.19
CA LYS A 123 -1.20 -13.20 -5.34
C LYS A 123 -2.48 -13.00 -4.52
N GLU A 124 -3.40 -12.15 -4.98
CA GLU A 124 -4.69 -11.92 -4.33
C GLU A 124 -5.42 -13.24 -4.02
N GLY A 125 -6.03 -13.31 -2.84
CA GLY A 125 -6.74 -14.49 -2.35
C GLY A 125 -5.84 -15.54 -1.71
N ALA A 126 -4.52 -15.53 -1.98
CA ALA A 126 -3.60 -16.47 -1.37
C ALA A 126 -3.51 -16.26 0.15
N THR A 127 -3.36 -17.37 0.88
CA THR A 127 -3.20 -17.37 2.33
C THR A 127 -1.82 -17.93 2.70
N GLY A 128 -1.30 -17.49 3.84
CA GLY A 128 0.01 -17.89 4.28
C GLY A 128 0.31 -17.45 5.70
N MET A 129 1.50 -17.80 6.15
CA MET A 129 2.02 -17.41 7.45
C MET A 129 3.18 -16.42 7.27
N VAL A 130 3.19 -15.35 8.06
CA VAL A 130 4.31 -14.38 8.09
C VAL A 130 5.52 -15.06 8.72
N VAL A 131 6.64 -15.12 8.00
CA VAL A 131 7.91 -15.68 8.51
C VAL A 131 8.91 -14.60 8.89
N LYS A 132 8.81 -13.41 8.27
CA LYS A 132 9.68 -12.27 8.55
C LYS A 132 8.96 -10.95 8.26
N VAL A 133 9.26 -9.95 9.08
CA VAL A 133 8.76 -8.58 8.95
C VAL A 133 9.95 -7.65 8.83
N GLU A 134 10.09 -6.96 7.70
CA GLU A 134 11.14 -5.98 7.43
C GLU A 134 10.51 -4.64 7.05
N GLN A 135 10.28 -3.77 8.04
CA GLN A 135 9.68 -2.45 7.85
C GLN A 135 8.36 -2.49 7.05
N HIS A 136 8.42 -2.29 5.72
CA HIS A 136 7.27 -2.28 4.82
C HIS A 136 7.10 -3.58 4.01
N VAL A 137 7.99 -4.56 4.19
CA VAL A 137 7.99 -5.84 3.48
C VAL A 137 7.68 -6.98 4.44
N LEU A 138 6.67 -7.78 4.09
CA LEU A 138 6.34 -9.03 4.78
C LEU A 138 6.77 -10.19 3.90
N ILE A 139 7.56 -11.10 4.45
CA ILE A 139 7.85 -12.38 3.80
C ILE A 139 6.85 -13.39 4.34
N ILE A 140 6.05 -13.95 3.43
CA ILE A 140 5.01 -14.92 3.76
C ILE A 140 5.33 -16.27 3.13
N LEU A 141 5.14 -17.34 3.92
CA LEU A 141 5.11 -18.70 3.41
C LEU A 141 3.67 -19.03 3.01
N LEU A 142 3.44 -19.21 1.71
CA LEU A 142 2.11 -19.54 1.18
C LEU A 142 1.72 -20.97 1.58
N VAL A 143 0.49 -21.11 2.06
CA VAL A 143 -0.12 -22.43 2.28
C VAL A 143 -0.88 -22.79 1.00
N LEU A 144 -0.40 -23.80 0.29
CA LEU A 144 -1.12 -24.37 -0.84
C LEU A 144 -2.12 -25.39 -0.29
N CYS A 145 -3.40 -25.05 -0.27
CA CYS A 145 -4.44 -26.06 -0.11
C CYS A 145 -4.56 -26.82 -1.45
N ASN A 146 -4.13 -28.07 -1.45
CA ASN A 146 -4.46 -29.05 -2.50
C ASN A 146 -5.89 -29.54 -2.33
#